data_AF-A0A2T2WIU5-F1
#
_entry.id   AF-A0A2T2WIU5-F1
#
_cell.length_a   1.000
_cell.length_b   1.000
_cell.length_c   1.000
_cell.angle_alpha   90.00
_cell.angle_beta   90.00
_cell.angle_gamma   90.00
#
_symmetry.space_group_name_H-M   'P 1'
#
loop_
_entity.id
_entity.type
_entity.pdbx_description
1 polymer ?
#
loop_
_entity_poly.entity_id
_entity_poly.type
_entity_poly.pdbx_seq_one_letter_code
_entity_poly.pdbx_strand_id
1 'polypeptide(L)'
;MTKEDDAQQGWDFMANREWEQAEMAFRQVLAVDPFYPDALTGMAALYLRLDEIEQARELCEMATSQAERALPRTKRHTGWEDESVRPYLRALYYLALTYIRQEAWALAQPALEEIVAWDVGGMEGEALDLLAQVLHRIGRVEEAVHAYVQAAEYLPEDYYTAGLLLWRRGKRREAERFWRRALEHCPGLATLIVHFPRVLPNPRGVLHDPDFGRMVEYLEYQGELWDDASKAELASLWQKRVVHHG
;
A
#
# COMPACT_ATOMS: atom_id res chain seq x y z
N MET A 1 -12.40 24.29 18.48
CA MET A 1 -11.75 23.38 17.54
C MET A 1 -10.83 24.18 16.66
N THR A 2 -9.61 23.69 16.48
CA THR A 2 -8.67 24.21 15.49
C THR A 2 -8.95 23.55 14.14
N LYS A 3 -8.47 24.14 13.04
CA LYS A 3 -8.57 23.52 11.70
C LYS A 3 -7.84 22.17 11.62
N GLU A 4 -6.84 21.97 12.48
CA GLU A 4 -6.10 20.72 12.63
C GLU A 4 -6.98 19.63 13.25
N ASP A 5 -7.72 19.95 14.32
CA ASP A 5 -8.68 19.04 14.96
C ASP A 5 -9.81 18.64 13.99
N ASP A 6 -10.33 19.62 13.24
CA ASP A 6 -11.44 19.41 12.30
C ASP A 6 -11.01 18.54 11.10
N ALA A 7 -9.78 18.69 10.64
CA ALA A 7 -9.22 17.85 9.58
C ALA A 7 -8.98 16.42 10.08
N GLN A 8 -8.41 16.26 11.29
CA GLN A 8 -8.23 14.95 11.89
C GLN A 8 -9.57 14.22 12.07
N GLN A 9 -10.61 14.94 12.49
CA GLN A 9 -11.97 14.39 12.57
C GLN A 9 -12.47 13.88 11.20
N GLY A 10 -12.18 14.61 10.12
CA GLY A 10 -12.48 14.15 8.76
C GLY A 10 -11.79 12.82 8.42
N TRP A 11 -10.54 12.64 8.82
CA TRP A 11 -9.81 11.39 8.65
C TRP A 11 -10.33 10.25 9.53
N ASP A 12 -10.78 10.53 10.74
CA ASP A 12 -11.42 9.54 11.61
C ASP A 12 -12.73 9.02 10.96
N PHE A 13 -13.52 9.91 10.36
CA PHE A 13 -14.69 9.52 9.58
C PHE A 13 -14.32 8.69 8.34
N MET A 14 -13.22 9.00 7.66
CA MET A 14 -12.71 8.17 6.55
C MET A 14 -12.37 6.75 7.02
N ALA A 15 -11.70 6.62 8.16
CA ALA A 15 -11.35 5.32 8.75
C ALA A 15 -12.61 4.50 9.11
N ASN A 16 -13.66 5.17 9.60
CA ASN A 16 -14.94 4.54 9.92
C ASN A 16 -15.85 4.30 8.70
N ARG A 17 -15.42 4.66 7.49
CA ARG A 17 -16.21 4.59 6.24
C ARG A 17 -17.44 5.51 6.24
N GLU A 18 -17.42 6.58 7.03
CA GLU A 18 -18.48 7.57 7.16
C GLU A 18 -18.27 8.71 6.15
N TRP A 19 -18.35 8.38 4.86
CA TRP A 19 -17.91 9.23 3.75
C TRP A 19 -18.55 10.62 3.71
N GLU A 20 -19.85 10.70 3.98
CA GLU A 20 -20.60 11.97 3.96
C GLU A 20 -20.15 12.90 5.10
N GLN A 21 -19.85 12.32 6.26
CA GLN A 21 -19.39 13.08 7.43
C GLN A 21 -17.94 13.54 7.24
N ALA A 22 -17.10 12.67 6.66
CA ALA A 22 -15.74 13.04 6.25
C ALA A 22 -15.76 14.22 5.27
N GLU A 23 -16.59 14.15 4.24
CA GLU A 23 -16.73 15.23 3.25
C GLU A 23 -17.16 16.54 3.91
N MET A 24 -18.15 16.48 4.81
CA MET A 24 -18.62 17.67 5.53
C MET A 24 -17.51 18.28 6.40
N ALA A 25 -16.75 17.46 7.12
CA ALA A 25 -15.64 17.92 7.95
C ALA A 25 -14.55 18.60 7.11
N PHE A 26 -14.11 17.98 6.00
CA PHE A 26 -13.12 18.58 5.12
C PHE A 26 -13.62 19.88 4.49
N ARG A 27 -14.90 19.95 4.06
CA ARG A 27 -15.49 21.18 3.52
C ARG A 27 -15.52 22.31 4.55
N GLN A 28 -15.76 22.01 5.82
CA GLN A 28 -15.73 23.02 6.90
C GLN A 28 -14.31 23.59 7.06
N VAL A 29 -13.28 22.74 7.02
CA VAL A 29 -11.88 23.18 7.07
C VAL A 29 -11.55 24.06 5.86
N LEU A 30 -11.93 23.63 4.66
CA LEU A 30 -11.66 24.36 3.41
C LEU A 30 -12.45 25.67 3.28
N ALA A 31 -13.59 25.81 3.98
CA ALA A 31 -14.31 27.08 4.06
C ALA A 31 -13.55 28.14 4.87
N VAL A 32 -12.71 27.71 5.82
CA VAL A 32 -11.86 28.60 6.64
C VAL A 32 -10.50 28.82 5.96
N ASP A 33 -9.89 27.75 5.46
CA ASP A 33 -8.59 27.76 4.78
C ASP A 33 -8.66 26.92 3.49
N PRO A 34 -8.95 27.53 2.33
CA PRO A 34 -9.12 26.83 1.06
C PRO A 34 -7.89 26.07 0.58
N PHE A 35 -6.71 26.32 1.16
CA PHE A 35 -5.45 25.70 0.79
C PHE A 35 -4.90 24.78 1.88
N TYR A 36 -5.73 24.38 2.84
CA TYR A 36 -5.30 23.51 3.94
C TYR A 36 -4.97 22.10 3.44
N PRO A 37 -3.69 21.66 3.48
CA PRO A 37 -3.24 20.48 2.74
C PRO A 37 -3.95 19.19 3.13
N ASP A 38 -4.22 19.00 4.41
CA ASP A 38 -4.78 17.73 4.91
C ASP A 38 -6.25 17.56 4.51
N ALA A 39 -7.02 18.65 4.49
CA ALA A 39 -8.41 18.64 4.03
C ALA A 39 -8.51 18.54 2.50
N LEU A 40 -7.59 19.17 1.76
CA LEU A 40 -7.46 18.97 0.31
C LEU A 40 -7.17 17.50 -0.02
N THR A 41 -6.26 16.87 0.72
CA THR A 41 -5.93 15.45 0.58
C THR A 41 -7.13 14.56 0.92
N GLY A 42 -7.89 14.90 1.97
CA GLY A 42 -9.12 14.21 2.33
C GLY A 42 -10.19 14.26 1.25
N MET A 43 -10.39 15.42 0.63
CA MET A 43 -11.27 15.58 -0.54
C MET A 43 -10.77 14.78 -1.76
N ALA A 44 -9.46 14.76 -2.00
CA ALA A 44 -8.87 13.98 -3.08
C ALA A 44 -9.11 12.46 -2.88
N ALA A 45 -8.95 11.97 -1.65
CA ALA A 45 -9.26 10.59 -1.29
C ALA A 45 -10.72 10.21 -1.58
N LEU A 46 -11.67 11.13 -1.28
CA LEU A 46 -13.08 10.95 -1.60
C LEU A 46 -13.33 10.91 -3.11
N TYR A 47 -12.67 11.79 -3.89
CA TYR A 47 -12.78 11.77 -5.36
C TYR A 47 -12.20 10.49 -5.98
N LEU A 48 -11.07 9.98 -5.48
CA LEU A 48 -10.54 8.68 -5.92
C LEU A 48 -11.51 7.53 -5.68
N ARG A 49 -12.24 7.55 -4.55
CA ARG A 49 -13.26 6.55 -4.25
C ARG A 49 -14.45 6.64 -5.22
N LEU A 50 -14.76 7.83 -5.70
CA LEU A 50 -15.80 8.09 -6.70
C LEU A 50 -15.32 7.90 -8.14
N ASP A 51 -14.07 7.48 -8.35
CA ASP A 51 -13.42 7.33 -9.66
C ASP A 51 -13.29 8.66 -10.44
N GLU A 52 -13.31 9.79 -9.73
CA GLU A 52 -13.12 11.14 -10.27
C GLU A 52 -11.62 11.48 -10.24
N ILE A 53 -10.86 10.80 -11.10
CA ILE A 53 -9.39 10.74 -11.00
C ILE A 53 -8.71 12.08 -11.28
N GLU A 54 -9.24 12.89 -12.21
CA GLU A 54 -8.64 14.19 -12.56
C GLU A 54 -8.77 15.19 -11.41
N GLN A 55 -9.95 15.26 -10.77
CA GLN A 55 -10.20 16.11 -9.62
C GLN A 55 -9.35 15.68 -8.42
N ALA A 56 -9.21 14.38 -8.20
CA ALA A 56 -8.29 13.87 -7.20
C ALA A 56 -6.85 14.30 -7.46
N ARG A 57 -6.38 14.24 -8.71
CA ARG A 57 -5.01 14.65 -9.06
C ARG A 57 -4.78 16.12 -8.76
N GLU A 58 -5.67 17.00 -9.22
CA GLU A 58 -5.56 18.45 -9.00
C GLU A 58 -5.49 18.79 -7.50
N LEU A 59 -6.34 18.16 -6.69
CA LEU A 59 -6.33 18.37 -5.24
C LEU A 59 -5.08 17.81 -4.58
N CYS A 60 -4.60 16.63 -4.98
CA CYS A 60 -3.36 16.04 -4.47
C CYS A 60 -2.14 16.91 -4.82
N GLU A 61 -2.01 17.37 -6.06
CA GLU A 61 -0.90 18.24 -6.50
C GLU A 61 -0.91 19.56 -5.71
N MET A 62 -2.09 20.15 -5.52
CA MET A 62 -2.25 21.35 -4.71
C MET A 62 -1.90 21.08 -3.24
N ALA A 63 -2.38 19.99 -2.66
CA ALA A 63 -2.09 19.61 -1.28
C ALA A 63 -0.58 19.41 -1.05
N THR A 64 0.09 18.65 -1.93
CA THR A 64 1.54 18.43 -1.86
C THR A 64 2.29 19.74 -1.93
N SER A 65 1.97 20.64 -2.87
CA SER A 65 2.64 21.93 -3.00
C SER A 65 2.48 22.82 -1.76
N GLN A 66 1.30 22.84 -1.14
CA GLN A 66 1.06 23.64 0.06
C GLN A 66 1.71 23.02 1.30
N ALA A 67 1.67 21.70 1.44
CA ALA A 67 2.32 20.99 2.54
C ALA A 67 3.86 21.10 2.47
N GLU A 68 4.44 21.05 1.26
CA GLU A 68 5.89 21.18 1.07
C GLU A 68 6.41 22.53 1.60
N ARG A 69 5.64 23.61 1.40
CA ARG A 69 5.98 24.95 1.91
C ARG A 69 5.97 25.04 3.42
N ALA A 70 5.21 24.19 4.08
CA ALA A 70 5.07 24.12 5.53
C ALA A 70 6.10 23.19 6.19
N LEU A 71 6.90 22.45 5.40
CA LEU A 71 7.86 21.49 5.92
C LEU A 71 8.94 22.14 6.80
N PRO A 72 9.41 21.44 7.84
CA PRO A 72 10.55 21.90 8.63
C PRO A 72 11.82 21.98 7.76
N ARG A 73 12.67 22.97 8.02
CA ARG A 73 13.92 23.19 7.28
C ARG A 73 14.94 22.05 7.38
N THR A 74 14.79 21.18 8.37
CA THR A 74 15.71 20.06 8.60
C THR A 74 14.94 18.75 8.72
N LYS A 75 15.25 17.78 7.85
CA LYS A 75 14.81 16.39 7.98
C LYS A 75 15.59 15.75 9.15
N ARG A 76 15.05 15.73 10.38
CA ARG A 76 15.72 15.07 11.52
C ARG A 76 14.72 14.32 12.40
N HIS A 77 14.80 12.99 12.39
CA HIS A 77 13.97 12.11 13.22
C HIS A 77 12.47 12.38 13.08
N THR A 78 12.03 12.57 11.84
CA THR A 78 10.66 12.94 11.48
C THR A 78 10.14 11.93 10.47
N GLY A 79 8.93 11.45 10.66
CA GLY A 79 8.27 10.47 9.79
C GLY A 79 6.76 10.65 9.82
N TRP A 80 6.00 9.58 9.62
CA TRP A 80 4.53 9.64 9.65
C TRP A 80 3.97 10.13 11.00
N GLU A 81 4.67 9.84 12.09
CA GLU A 81 4.27 10.23 13.44
C GLU A 81 4.35 11.74 13.67
N ASP A 82 5.20 12.46 12.93
CA ASP A 82 5.36 13.92 13.07
C ASP A 82 4.18 14.66 12.41
N GLU A 83 3.37 15.35 13.23
CA GLU A 83 2.22 16.13 12.79
C GLU A 83 2.55 17.23 11.77
N SER A 84 3.78 17.76 11.79
CA SER A 84 4.22 18.77 10.83
C SER A 84 4.54 18.21 9.44
N VAL A 85 4.85 16.91 9.36
CA VAL A 85 5.26 16.23 8.12
C VAL A 85 4.14 15.33 7.61
N ARG A 86 3.28 14.81 8.48
CA ARG A 86 2.17 13.90 8.15
C ARG A 86 1.28 14.41 7.01
N PRO A 87 0.85 15.69 6.95
CA PRO A 87 0.04 16.18 5.82
C PRO A 87 0.77 16.07 4.47
N TYR A 88 2.09 16.28 4.46
CA TYR A 88 2.91 16.16 3.24
C TYR A 88 3.01 14.70 2.78
N LEU A 89 3.33 13.78 3.69
CA LEU A 89 3.43 12.35 3.36
C LEU A 89 2.08 11.78 2.92
N ARG A 90 0.98 12.19 3.56
CA ARG A 90 -0.37 11.78 3.20
C ARG A 90 -0.76 12.30 1.81
N ALA A 91 -0.44 13.56 1.50
CA ALA A 91 -0.66 14.13 0.18
C ALA A 91 0.12 13.38 -0.91
N LEU A 92 1.41 13.08 -0.66
CA LEU A 92 2.21 12.27 -1.57
C LEU A 92 1.64 10.86 -1.78
N TYR A 93 1.14 10.23 -0.71
CA TYR A 93 0.57 8.89 -0.79
C TYR A 93 -0.67 8.87 -1.68
N TYR A 94 -1.61 9.80 -1.46
CA TYR A 94 -2.80 9.90 -2.32
C TYR A 94 -2.49 10.38 -3.74
N LEU A 95 -1.45 11.20 -3.93
CA LEU A 95 -0.95 11.55 -5.26
C LEU A 95 -0.43 10.29 -6.00
N ALA A 96 0.35 9.45 -5.32
CA ALA A 96 0.84 8.20 -5.87
C ALA A 96 -0.30 7.24 -6.22
N LEU A 97 -1.28 7.06 -5.33
CA LEU A 97 -2.49 6.27 -5.61
C LEU A 97 -3.26 6.81 -6.82
N THR A 98 -3.37 8.13 -6.95
CA THR A 98 -4.01 8.78 -8.11
C THR A 98 -3.28 8.42 -9.39
N TYR A 99 -1.96 8.56 -9.43
CA TYR A 99 -1.16 8.19 -10.60
C TYR A 99 -1.24 6.69 -10.93
N ILE A 100 -1.27 5.83 -9.91
CA ILE A 100 -1.46 4.38 -10.09
C ILE A 100 -2.82 4.10 -10.75
N ARG A 101 -3.90 4.76 -10.31
CA ARG A 101 -5.23 4.65 -10.92
C ARG A 101 -5.27 5.17 -12.36
N GLN A 102 -4.49 6.20 -12.68
CA GLN A 102 -4.31 6.69 -14.05
C GLN A 102 -3.41 5.79 -14.92
N GLU A 103 -2.87 4.70 -14.37
CA GLU A 103 -1.80 3.89 -14.97
C GLU A 103 -0.53 4.70 -15.32
N ALA A 104 -0.36 5.87 -14.71
CA ALA A 104 0.79 6.74 -14.84
C ALA A 104 1.92 6.29 -13.89
N TRP A 105 2.32 5.01 -13.96
CA TRP A 105 3.24 4.35 -13.02
C TRP A 105 4.55 5.13 -12.81
N ALA A 106 5.13 5.67 -13.89
CA ALA A 106 6.37 6.44 -13.81
C ALA A 106 6.22 7.75 -13.01
N LEU A 107 5.03 8.35 -12.98
CA LEU A 107 4.75 9.56 -12.21
C LEU A 107 4.51 9.26 -10.71
N ALA A 108 4.06 8.04 -10.38
CA ALA A 108 3.88 7.62 -9.00
C ALA A 108 5.21 7.37 -8.25
N GLN A 109 6.23 6.91 -8.98
CA GLN A 109 7.55 6.55 -8.41
C GLN A 109 8.16 7.64 -7.51
N PRO A 110 8.35 8.91 -7.96
CA PRO A 110 9.01 9.93 -7.15
C PRO A 110 8.26 10.25 -5.85
N ALA A 111 6.93 10.22 -5.86
CA ALA A 111 6.14 10.46 -4.66
C ALA A 111 6.37 9.36 -3.61
N LEU A 112 6.42 8.10 -4.03
CA LEU A 112 6.66 6.96 -3.15
C LEU A 112 8.12 6.91 -2.66
N GLU A 113 9.09 7.20 -3.52
CA GLU A 113 10.50 7.31 -3.13
C GLU A 113 10.70 8.41 -2.07
N GLU A 114 10.02 9.55 -2.20
CA GLU A 114 10.07 10.62 -1.21
C GLU A 114 9.45 10.14 0.13
N ILE A 115 8.29 9.47 0.12
CA ILE A 115 7.68 8.94 1.36
C ILE A 115 8.64 8.00 2.09
N VAL A 116 9.20 7.03 1.37
CA VAL A 116 10.15 6.04 1.93
C VAL A 116 11.43 6.72 2.44
N ALA A 117 11.86 7.81 1.82
CA ALA A 117 13.03 8.57 2.28
C ALA A 117 12.77 9.33 3.59
N TRP A 118 11.51 9.69 3.89
CA TRP A 118 11.12 10.27 5.18
C TRP A 118 10.93 9.20 6.24
N ASP A 119 10.24 8.12 5.88
CA ASP A 119 9.89 7.06 6.83
C ASP A 119 9.74 5.71 6.12
N VAL A 120 10.79 4.89 6.20
CA VAL A 120 10.80 3.54 5.61
C VAL A 120 9.78 2.63 6.30
N GLY A 121 9.49 2.85 7.58
CA GLY A 121 8.54 2.05 8.36
C GLY A 121 7.17 2.68 8.54
N GLY A 122 7.02 3.94 8.15
CA GLY A 122 5.77 4.68 8.19
C GLY A 122 4.73 4.02 7.30
N MET A 123 3.45 4.17 7.67
CA MET A 123 2.33 3.51 6.99
C MET A 123 2.46 1.98 6.94
N GLU A 124 3.08 1.36 7.95
CA GLU A 124 3.18 -0.12 8.08
C GLU A 124 3.73 -0.83 6.83
N GLY A 125 4.66 -0.19 6.12
CA GLY A 125 5.27 -0.73 4.90
C GLY A 125 4.44 -0.62 3.63
N GLU A 126 3.22 -0.07 3.67
CA GLU A 126 2.35 0.11 2.49
C GLU A 126 3.02 0.95 1.39
N ALA A 127 3.73 2.02 1.77
CA ALA A 127 4.43 2.86 0.79
C ALA A 127 5.56 2.10 0.08
N LEU A 128 6.24 1.18 0.77
CA LEU A 128 7.27 0.32 0.17
C LEU A 128 6.64 -0.72 -0.76
N ASP A 129 5.52 -1.33 -0.39
CA ASP A 129 4.78 -2.26 -1.25
C ASP A 129 4.33 -1.55 -2.54
N LEU A 130 3.66 -0.39 -2.41
CA LEU A 130 3.26 0.42 -3.57
C LEU A 130 4.45 0.81 -4.45
N LEU A 131 5.59 1.18 -3.84
CA LEU A 131 6.81 1.46 -4.58
C LEU A 131 7.29 0.23 -5.34
N ALA A 132 7.28 -0.94 -4.71
CA ALA A 132 7.65 -2.20 -5.33
C ALA A 132 6.74 -2.54 -6.53
N GLN A 133 5.43 -2.37 -6.38
CA GLN A 133 4.45 -2.53 -7.45
C GLN A 133 4.75 -1.58 -8.63
N VAL A 134 4.97 -0.29 -8.35
CA VAL A 134 5.30 0.72 -9.35
C VAL A 134 6.60 0.37 -10.07
N LEU A 135 7.67 0.05 -9.34
CA LEU A 135 8.97 -0.34 -9.89
C LEU A 135 8.86 -1.57 -10.80
N HIS A 136 8.05 -2.56 -10.41
CA HIS A 136 7.78 -3.73 -11.24
C HIS A 136 7.07 -3.35 -12.53
N ARG A 137 6.03 -2.52 -12.46
CA ARG A 137 5.24 -2.08 -13.63
C ARG A 137 6.04 -1.27 -14.64
N ILE A 138 7.02 -0.50 -14.19
CA ILE A 138 7.94 0.24 -15.07
C ILE A 138 9.19 -0.57 -15.50
N GLY A 139 9.26 -1.85 -15.14
CA GLY A 139 10.31 -2.78 -15.57
C GLY A 139 11.61 -2.77 -14.73
N ARG A 140 11.66 -2.01 -13.63
CA ARG A 140 12.78 -1.98 -12.67
C ARG A 140 12.69 -3.12 -11.66
N VAL A 141 12.68 -4.36 -12.16
CA VAL A 141 12.29 -5.53 -11.36
C VAL A 141 13.30 -5.90 -10.26
N GLU A 142 14.61 -5.65 -10.44
CA GLU A 142 15.60 -5.83 -9.36
C GLU A 142 15.26 -4.96 -8.15
N GLU A 143 14.91 -3.71 -8.40
CA GLU A 143 14.59 -2.72 -7.37
C GLU A 143 13.22 -3.00 -6.77
N ALA A 144 12.27 -3.46 -7.58
CA ALA A 144 10.99 -3.96 -7.08
C ALA A 144 11.18 -5.11 -6.10
N VAL A 145 12.02 -6.12 -6.43
CA VAL A 145 12.31 -7.22 -5.50
C VAL A 145 12.94 -6.70 -4.21
N HIS A 146 13.85 -5.72 -4.29
CA HIS A 146 14.42 -5.11 -3.09
C HIS A 146 13.36 -4.44 -2.22
N ALA A 147 12.50 -3.62 -2.83
CA ALA A 147 11.42 -2.92 -2.14
C ALA A 147 10.41 -3.89 -1.51
N TYR A 148 9.98 -4.94 -2.24
CA TYR A 148 9.13 -6.01 -1.67
C TYR A 148 9.77 -6.69 -0.47
N VAL A 149 11.09 -6.96 -0.51
CA VAL A 149 11.78 -7.59 0.61
C VAL A 149 11.84 -6.67 1.84
N GLN A 150 11.95 -5.35 1.64
CA GLN A 150 11.88 -4.38 2.74
C GLN A 150 10.46 -4.24 3.27
N ALA A 151 9.46 -4.15 2.39
CA ALA A 151 8.04 -4.11 2.76
C ALA A 151 7.63 -5.37 3.55
N ALA A 152 8.21 -6.52 3.23
CA ALA A 152 7.93 -7.80 3.87
C ALA A 152 8.33 -7.91 5.35
N GLU A 153 9.08 -6.94 5.89
CA GLU A 153 9.28 -6.82 7.34
C GLU A 153 7.99 -6.33 8.06
N TYR A 154 7.07 -5.71 7.33
CA TYR A 154 5.77 -5.22 7.82
C TYR A 154 4.59 -6.00 7.22
N LEU A 155 4.69 -6.40 5.95
CA LEU A 155 3.67 -7.08 5.15
C LEU A 155 4.19 -8.44 4.68
N PRO A 156 4.12 -9.51 5.50
CA PRO A 156 4.77 -10.78 5.18
C PRO A 156 4.35 -11.43 3.85
N GLU A 157 3.19 -11.08 3.32
CA GLU A 157 2.70 -11.43 1.99
C GLU A 157 3.67 -11.02 0.86
N ASP A 158 4.45 -9.96 1.04
CA ASP A 158 5.37 -9.46 0.02
C ASP A 158 6.56 -10.39 -0.24
N TYR A 159 6.88 -11.28 0.71
CA TYR A 159 7.81 -12.38 0.44
C TYR A 159 7.29 -13.32 -0.65
N TYR A 160 5.98 -13.51 -0.78
CA TYR A 160 5.39 -14.29 -1.87
C TYR A 160 5.59 -13.61 -3.22
N THR A 161 5.33 -12.30 -3.31
CA THR A 161 5.52 -11.50 -4.54
C THR A 161 6.99 -11.45 -4.94
N ALA A 162 7.90 -11.14 -4.01
CA ALA A 162 9.34 -11.14 -4.26
C ALA A 162 9.82 -12.50 -4.79
N GLY A 163 9.38 -13.59 -4.16
CA GLY A 163 9.69 -14.94 -4.60
C GLY A 163 9.16 -15.25 -6.00
N LEU A 164 7.94 -14.80 -6.33
CA LEU A 164 7.33 -14.98 -7.65
C LEU A 164 8.09 -14.24 -8.76
N LEU A 165 8.52 -12.99 -8.49
CA LEU A 165 9.32 -12.21 -9.45
C LEU A 165 10.68 -12.87 -9.72
N LEU A 166 11.34 -13.38 -8.67
CA LEU A 166 12.59 -14.13 -8.79
C LEU A 166 12.40 -15.46 -9.53
N TRP A 167 11.29 -16.15 -9.27
CA TRP A 167 10.92 -17.39 -9.96
C TRP A 167 10.80 -17.15 -11.46
N ARG A 168 10.04 -16.14 -11.88
CA ARG A 168 9.85 -15.77 -13.29
C ARG A 168 11.16 -15.41 -14.01
N ARG A 169 12.15 -14.94 -13.26
CA ARG A 169 13.51 -14.64 -13.75
C ARG A 169 14.46 -15.84 -13.73
N GLY A 170 13.96 -17.03 -13.39
CA GLY A 170 14.75 -18.26 -13.33
C GLY A 170 15.62 -18.39 -12.07
N LYS A 171 15.53 -17.46 -11.12
CA LYS A 171 16.26 -17.49 -9.84
C LYS A 171 15.57 -18.40 -8.82
N ARG A 172 15.40 -19.68 -9.19
CA ARG A 172 14.61 -20.68 -8.47
C ARG A 172 15.00 -20.80 -6.98
N ARG A 173 16.29 -20.92 -6.70
CA ARG A 173 16.81 -21.05 -5.32
C ARG A 173 16.51 -19.82 -4.46
N GLU A 174 16.57 -18.63 -5.04
CA GLU A 174 16.26 -17.40 -4.31
C GLU A 174 14.76 -17.31 -4.01
N ALA A 175 13.93 -17.64 -5.00
CA ALA A 175 12.48 -17.71 -4.85
C ALA A 175 12.06 -18.66 -3.72
N GLU A 176 12.63 -19.88 -3.68
CA GLU A 176 12.35 -20.85 -2.62
C GLU A 176 12.71 -20.31 -1.22
N ARG A 177 13.82 -19.57 -1.09
CA ARG A 177 14.19 -18.96 0.21
C ARG A 177 13.15 -17.96 0.67
N PHE A 178 12.67 -17.10 -0.23
CA PHE A 178 11.64 -16.13 0.11
C PHE A 178 10.31 -16.79 0.41
N TRP A 179 9.88 -17.80 -0.36
CA TRP A 179 8.66 -18.54 -0.06
C TRP A 179 8.74 -19.29 1.27
N ARG A 180 9.91 -19.81 1.67
CA ARG A 180 10.09 -20.39 3.02
C ARG A 180 9.90 -19.34 4.12
N ARG A 181 10.47 -18.15 3.96
CA ARG A 181 10.28 -17.03 4.90
C ARG A 181 8.82 -16.54 4.92
N ALA A 182 8.19 -16.44 3.75
CA ALA A 182 6.77 -16.09 3.61
C ALA A 182 5.88 -17.09 4.37
N LEU A 183 6.17 -18.38 4.20
CA LEU A 183 5.49 -19.44 4.92
C LEU A 183 5.67 -19.25 6.43
N GLU A 184 6.87 -19.02 6.94
CA GLU A 184 7.13 -18.83 8.38
C GLU A 184 6.18 -17.81 9.03
N HIS A 185 5.92 -16.70 8.36
CA HIS A 185 5.10 -15.60 8.87
C HIS A 185 3.61 -15.68 8.48
N CYS A 186 3.30 -16.01 7.22
CA CYS A 186 1.93 -16.05 6.69
C CYS A 186 1.66 -17.39 5.96
N PRO A 187 1.51 -18.50 6.69
CA PRO A 187 1.28 -19.83 6.10
C PRO A 187 -0.07 -19.97 5.39
N GLY A 188 -1.11 -19.27 5.86
CA GLY A 188 -2.46 -19.37 5.32
C GLY A 188 -2.54 -18.98 3.84
N LEU A 189 -1.80 -17.94 3.46
CA LEU A 189 -1.78 -17.41 2.11
C LEU A 189 -1.31 -18.45 1.08
N ALA A 190 -0.34 -19.30 1.42
CA ALA A 190 0.13 -20.36 0.51
C ALA A 190 -1.00 -21.31 0.10
N THR A 191 -1.89 -21.66 1.03
CA THR A 191 -3.03 -22.54 0.72
C THR A 191 -3.98 -21.85 -0.27
N LEU A 192 -4.24 -20.56 -0.06
CA LEU A 192 -5.11 -19.80 -0.97
C LEU A 192 -4.48 -19.63 -2.36
N ILE A 193 -3.18 -19.31 -2.45
CA ILE A 193 -2.44 -19.20 -3.72
C ILE A 193 -2.50 -20.51 -4.52
N VAL A 194 -2.23 -21.65 -3.87
CA VAL A 194 -2.20 -22.97 -4.52
C VAL A 194 -3.56 -23.35 -5.11
N HIS A 195 -4.66 -22.92 -4.46
CA HIS A 195 -6.02 -23.25 -4.88
C HIS A 195 -6.71 -22.15 -5.71
N PHE A 196 -6.11 -20.97 -5.87
CA PHE A 196 -6.65 -19.90 -6.70
C PHE A 196 -6.64 -20.27 -8.20
N PRO A 197 -7.70 -19.94 -8.99
CA PRO A 197 -8.92 -19.21 -8.61
C PRO A 197 -10.08 -20.13 -8.18
N ARG A 198 -9.83 -21.44 -8.01
CA ARG A 198 -10.89 -22.43 -7.67
C ARG A 198 -11.49 -22.17 -6.29
N VAL A 199 -10.69 -21.60 -5.39
CA VAL A 199 -11.10 -21.17 -4.06
C VAL A 199 -10.85 -19.67 -3.98
N LEU A 200 -11.86 -18.87 -4.32
CA LEU A 200 -11.89 -17.47 -3.91
C LEU A 200 -12.45 -17.42 -2.49
N PRO A 201 -11.77 -16.76 -1.53
CA PRO A 201 -12.31 -16.61 -0.19
C PRO A 201 -13.62 -15.79 -0.27
N ASN A 202 -14.69 -16.25 0.38
CA ASN A 202 -15.93 -15.49 0.45
C ASN A 202 -15.69 -14.23 1.31
N PRO A 203 -15.80 -13.01 0.76
CA PRO A 203 -15.55 -11.77 1.54
C PRO A 203 -16.51 -11.61 2.72
N ARG A 204 -17.64 -12.33 2.73
CA ARG A 204 -18.69 -12.23 3.77
C ARG A 204 -18.42 -13.09 5.00
N GLY A 205 -17.40 -13.96 5.01
CA GLY A 205 -17.26 -15.02 6.01
C GLY A 205 -16.43 -14.70 7.25
N VAL A 206 -15.43 -13.82 7.15
CA VAL A 206 -14.48 -13.56 8.26
C VAL A 206 -14.07 -12.09 8.23
N LEU A 207 -14.94 -11.21 8.72
CA LEU A 207 -14.72 -9.76 8.78
C LEU A 207 -13.86 -9.31 9.99
N HIS A 208 -13.21 -10.23 10.70
CA HIS A 208 -12.55 -9.94 11.98
C HIS A 208 -11.10 -10.42 12.09
N ASP A 209 -10.53 -11.00 11.03
CA ASP A 209 -9.10 -11.33 10.96
C ASP A 209 -8.41 -10.37 9.96
N PRO A 210 -7.65 -9.36 10.45
CA PRO A 210 -6.93 -8.42 9.60
C PRO A 210 -5.99 -9.11 8.61
N ASP A 211 -5.39 -10.23 9.00
CA ASP A 211 -4.48 -10.99 8.12
C ASP A 211 -5.27 -11.62 6.97
N PHE A 212 -6.50 -12.06 7.21
CA PHE A 212 -7.36 -12.62 6.17
C PHE A 212 -7.78 -11.59 5.12
N GLY A 213 -8.07 -10.35 5.55
CA GLY A 213 -8.37 -9.25 4.62
C GLY A 213 -7.21 -9.02 3.64
N ARG A 214 -5.99 -8.87 4.16
CA ARG A 214 -4.78 -8.69 3.35
C ARG A 214 -4.51 -9.86 2.42
N MET A 215 -4.72 -11.09 2.88
CA MET A 215 -4.59 -12.29 2.03
C MET A 215 -5.57 -12.29 0.86
N VAL A 216 -6.81 -11.80 1.05
CA VAL A 216 -7.80 -11.66 -0.04
C VAL A 216 -7.33 -10.60 -1.03
N GLU A 217 -6.95 -9.42 -0.54
CA GLU A 217 -6.46 -8.32 -1.37
C GLU A 217 -5.25 -8.75 -2.20
N TYR A 218 -4.29 -9.44 -1.58
CA TYR A 218 -3.15 -10.03 -2.30
C TYR A 218 -3.60 -10.90 -3.48
N LEU A 219 -4.60 -11.76 -3.30
CA LEU A 219 -5.07 -12.66 -4.37
C LEU A 219 -5.82 -11.92 -5.46
N GLU A 220 -6.56 -10.86 -5.12
CA GLU A 220 -7.25 -10.01 -6.10
C GLU A 220 -6.24 -9.31 -7.02
N TYR A 221 -5.11 -8.82 -6.48
CA TYR A 221 -4.12 -8.09 -7.26
C TYR A 221 -3.03 -8.98 -7.88
N GLN A 222 -2.57 -10.00 -7.16
CA GLN A 222 -1.39 -10.80 -7.51
C GLN A 222 -1.72 -12.27 -7.83
N GLY A 223 -2.93 -12.75 -7.53
CA GLY A 223 -3.29 -14.17 -7.66
C GLY A 223 -3.16 -14.71 -9.09
N GLU A 224 -3.49 -13.90 -10.09
CA GLU A 224 -3.34 -14.26 -11.51
C GLU A 224 -1.88 -14.34 -11.97
N LEU A 225 -0.94 -13.78 -11.21
CA LEU A 225 0.48 -13.87 -11.55
C LEU A 225 1.07 -15.26 -11.27
N TRP A 226 0.38 -16.09 -10.50
CA TRP A 226 0.83 -17.44 -10.15
C TRP A 226 0.46 -18.45 -11.23
N ASP A 227 1.47 -18.95 -11.94
CA ASP A 227 1.33 -20.05 -12.91
C ASP A 227 1.34 -21.43 -12.22
N ASP A 228 0.94 -22.47 -12.96
CA ASP A 228 0.88 -23.85 -12.43
C ASP A 228 2.24 -24.34 -11.89
N ALA A 229 3.34 -23.89 -12.48
CA ALA A 229 4.69 -24.30 -12.07
C ALA A 229 5.10 -23.70 -10.72
N SER A 230 4.89 -22.39 -10.53
CA SER A 230 5.13 -21.68 -9.26
C SER A 230 4.20 -22.18 -8.16
N LYS A 231 2.92 -22.43 -8.47
CA LYS A 231 1.98 -23.04 -7.53
C LYS A 231 2.40 -24.43 -7.10
N ALA A 232 2.84 -25.27 -8.03
CA ALA A 232 3.31 -26.62 -7.73
C ALA A 232 4.56 -26.61 -6.81
N GLU A 233 5.50 -25.69 -7.06
CA GLU A 233 6.68 -25.54 -6.21
C GLU A 233 6.29 -25.06 -4.80
N LEU A 234 5.46 -24.02 -4.70
CA LEU A 234 4.97 -23.53 -3.42
C LEU A 234 4.22 -24.62 -2.64
N ALA A 235 3.39 -25.41 -3.32
CA ALA A 235 2.69 -26.56 -2.72
C ALA A 235 3.67 -27.61 -2.18
N SER A 236 4.77 -27.88 -2.88
CA SER A 236 5.82 -28.80 -2.41
C SER A 236 6.49 -28.29 -1.13
N LEU A 237 6.81 -27.00 -1.08
CA LEU A 237 7.40 -26.36 0.10
C LEU A 237 6.44 -26.40 1.30
N TRP A 238 5.16 -26.14 1.04
CA TRP A 238 4.11 -26.17 2.06
C TRP A 238 3.94 -27.57 2.67
N GLN A 239 3.83 -28.60 1.83
CA GLN A 239 3.69 -29.99 2.29
C GLN A 239 4.88 -30.43 3.16
N LYS A 240 6.11 -30.12 2.74
CA LYS A 240 7.32 -30.45 3.51
C LYS A 240 7.30 -29.80 4.89
N ARG A 241 6.77 -28.57 5.00
CA ARG A 241 6.67 -27.87 6.28
C ARG A 241 5.66 -28.52 7.22
N VAL A 242 4.46 -28.87 6.72
CA VAL A 242 3.40 -29.51 7.52
C VAL A 242 3.89 -30.84 8.10
N VAL A 243 4.65 -31.63 7.33
CA VAL A 243 5.21 -32.91 7.76
C VAL A 243 6.29 -32.77 8.86
N HIS A 244 6.99 -31.63 8.93
CA HIS A 244 8.05 -31.40 9.94
C HIS A 244 7.56 -30.74 11.24
N HIS A 245 6.33 -30.25 11.28
CA HIS A 245 5.76 -29.54 12.44
C HIS A 245 4.47 -30.18 13.01
N GLY A 246 4.08 -31.37 12.54
CA GLY A 246 3.03 -32.21 13.13
C GLY A 246 3.61 -33.36 13.93
#